data_AF-A0A7J2X1V5-F1
#
_entry.id   AF-A0A7J2X1V5-F1
#
_cell.length_a   1.000
_cell.length_b   1.000
_cell.length_c   1.000
_cell.angle_alpha   90.00
_cell.angle_beta   90.00
_cell.angle_gamma   90.00
#
_symmetry.space_group_name_H-M   'P 1'
#
loop_
_entity.id
_entity.type
_entity.pdbx_description
1 polymer ?
#
loop_
_entity_poly.entity_id
_entity_poly.type
_entity_poly.pdbx_seq_one_letter_code
_entity_poly.pdbx_strand_id
1 'polypeptide(L)'
;MDVKVPKIDYVTITGRIYVYNEDYQRLVLLAYRFRKAVVKATRMLAKGLSKEYVEKVITDDLNQGYAKSVVDTAKLMVKGAEYNGGNPLRIKVRKLFIASKGNSTFEGNQNIRLLSSDKLLVSYHLNGKSGRHGDWIECDVRFGEEYLPLVNEVIGKASNKELSYNARIVFRNGKIYLHLGISIEPYIKHFKKGDARGIR
;
A
#
# COMPACT_ATOMS: atom_id res chain seq x y z
N MET A 1 -25.28 -22.95 6.97
CA MET A 1 -24.10 -22.09 7.15
C MET A 1 -24.25 -20.93 6.19
N ASP A 2 -24.39 -19.71 6.71
CA ASP A 2 -24.56 -18.50 5.90
C ASP A 2 -23.36 -18.28 4.99
N VAL A 3 -23.60 -18.31 3.67
CA VAL A 3 -22.60 -17.93 2.68
C VAL A 3 -22.40 -16.42 2.82
N LYS A 4 -21.32 -16.02 3.49
CA LYS A 4 -20.92 -14.61 3.58
C LYS A 4 -20.66 -14.09 2.18
N VAL A 5 -21.60 -13.35 1.61
CA VAL A 5 -21.43 -12.74 0.28
C VAL A 5 -20.24 -11.79 0.37
N PRO A 6 -19.20 -11.95 -0.48
CA PRO A 6 -18.05 -11.07 -0.45
C PRO A 6 -18.48 -9.65 -0.85
N LYS A 7 -18.35 -8.70 0.08
CA LYS A 7 -18.57 -7.29 -0.20
C LYS A 7 -17.34 -6.73 -0.92
N ILE A 8 -17.50 -6.38 -2.20
CA ILE A 8 -16.43 -5.75 -2.98
C ILE A 8 -16.49 -4.25 -2.70
N ASP A 9 -15.77 -3.81 -1.68
CA ASP A 9 -15.74 -2.39 -1.30
C ASP A 9 -14.73 -1.57 -2.14
N TYR A 10 -13.75 -2.24 -2.75
CA TYR A 10 -12.64 -1.59 -3.46
C TYR A 10 -12.31 -2.27 -4.79
N VAL A 11 -11.84 -1.47 -5.74
CA VAL A 11 -11.25 -1.91 -7.01
C VAL A 11 -9.77 -1.52 -7.03
N THR A 12 -8.93 -2.36 -7.63
CA THR A 12 -7.50 -2.08 -7.81
C THR A 12 -7.20 -1.68 -9.25
N ILE A 13 -6.63 -0.49 -9.42
CA ILE A 13 -6.04 -0.04 -10.69
C ILE A 13 -4.54 -0.19 -10.58
N THR A 14 -3.90 -0.59 -11.68
CA THR A 14 -2.45 -0.75 -11.73
C THR A 14 -1.82 0.36 -12.55
N GLY A 15 -0.73 0.94 -12.05
CA GLY A 15 0.16 1.83 -12.79
C GLY A 15 1.59 1.29 -12.77
N ARG A 16 2.37 1.57 -13.81
CA ARG A 16 3.80 1.23 -13.86
C ARG A 16 4.62 2.37 -13.30
N ILE A 17 5.48 2.08 -12.32
CA ILE A 17 6.35 3.07 -11.67
C ILE A 17 7.72 3.07 -12.36
N TYR A 18 8.27 4.27 -12.54
CA TYR A 18 9.66 4.51 -12.95
C TYR A 18 10.33 5.38 -11.89
N VAL A 19 11.51 4.96 -11.46
CA VAL A 19 12.34 5.64 -10.46
C VAL A 19 13.78 5.58 -10.95
N TYR A 20 14.50 6.69 -10.80
CA TYR A 20 15.83 6.85 -11.38
C TYR A 20 16.87 7.08 -10.29
N ASN A 21 18.14 6.85 -10.62
CA ASN A 21 19.29 7.20 -9.78
C ASN A 21 19.21 6.60 -8.36
N GLU A 22 19.66 7.35 -7.36
CA GLU A 22 19.71 6.94 -5.94
C GLU A 22 18.32 6.65 -5.36
N ASP A 23 17.28 7.28 -5.90
CA ASP A 23 15.89 7.09 -5.49
C ASP A 23 15.38 5.66 -5.73
N TYR A 24 15.89 4.99 -6.78
CA TYR A 24 15.63 3.58 -6.98
C TYR A 24 16.17 2.74 -5.81
N GLN A 25 17.40 3.01 -5.37
CA GLN A 25 18.03 2.28 -4.27
C GLN A 25 17.30 2.54 -2.95
N ARG A 26 16.90 3.79 -2.70
CA ARG A 26 16.08 4.18 -1.55
C ARG A 26 14.74 3.45 -1.55
N LEU A 27 14.04 3.40 -2.68
CA LEU A 27 12.76 2.69 -2.78
C LEU A 27 12.91 1.18 -2.52
N VAL A 28 13.97 0.56 -3.07
CA VAL A 28 14.27 -0.87 -2.83
C VAL A 28 14.60 -1.12 -1.36
N LEU A 29 15.40 -0.25 -0.71
CA LEU A 29 15.74 -0.37 0.71
C LEU A 29 14.49 -0.25 1.59
N LEU A 30 13.61 0.70 1.29
CA LEU A 30 12.34 0.86 1.97
C LEU A 30 11.47 -0.40 1.83
N ALA A 31 11.32 -0.94 0.62
CA ALA A 31 10.55 -2.16 0.39
C ALA A 31 11.14 -3.38 1.11
N TYR A 32 12.48 -3.46 1.18
CA TYR A 32 13.17 -4.51 1.93
C TYR A 32 12.90 -4.42 3.44
N ARG A 33 13.01 -3.21 4.02
CA ARG A 33 12.71 -2.95 5.43
C ARG A 33 11.24 -3.21 5.75
N PHE A 34 10.32 -2.74 4.89
CA PHE A 34 8.88 -3.00 5.02
C PHE A 34 8.59 -4.51 5.05
N ARG A 35 9.11 -5.28 4.09
CA ARG A 35 8.95 -6.74 4.05
C ARG A 35 9.50 -7.42 5.31
N LYS A 36 10.68 -7.01 5.80
CA LYS A 36 11.24 -7.54 7.05
C LYS A 36 10.35 -7.23 8.25
N ALA A 37 9.83 -6.00 8.33
CA ALA A 37 8.91 -5.57 9.38
C ALA A 37 7.62 -6.41 9.38
N VAL A 38 7.05 -6.74 8.21
CA VAL A 38 5.90 -7.65 8.11
C VAL A 38 6.22 -9.03 8.69
N VAL A 39 7.34 -9.64 8.31
CA VAL A 39 7.73 -10.96 8.85
C VAL A 39 7.95 -10.91 10.37
N LYS A 40 8.58 -9.84 10.89
CA LYS A 40 8.78 -9.60 12.32
C LYS A 40 7.42 -9.48 13.04
N ALA A 41 6.54 -8.61 12.55
CA ALA A 41 5.21 -8.37 13.10
C ALA A 41 4.34 -9.64 13.08
N THR A 42 4.34 -10.40 11.98
CA THR A 42 3.61 -11.68 11.89
C THR A 42 4.04 -12.65 12.98
N ARG A 43 5.35 -12.80 13.22
CA ARG A 43 5.86 -13.67 14.29
C ARG A 43 5.51 -13.17 15.68
N MET A 44 5.56 -11.86 15.90
CA MET A 44 5.20 -11.25 17.18
C MET A 44 3.71 -11.46 17.50
N LEU A 45 2.84 -11.19 16.53
CA LEU A 45 1.39 -11.39 16.68
C LEU A 45 1.04 -12.88 16.88
N ALA A 46 1.69 -13.78 16.13
CA ALA A 46 1.51 -15.21 16.29
C ALA A 46 1.97 -15.76 17.65
N LYS A 47 2.85 -15.03 18.35
CA LYS A 47 3.27 -15.32 19.74
C LYS A 47 2.32 -14.71 20.79
N GLY A 48 1.23 -14.07 20.38
CA GLY A 48 0.25 -13.46 21.29
C GLY A 48 0.61 -12.06 21.78
N LEU A 49 1.62 -11.39 21.19
CA LEU A 49 1.91 -9.99 21.54
C LEU A 49 0.79 -9.05 21.06
N SER A 50 0.49 -8.02 21.86
CA SER A 50 -0.59 -7.08 21.56
C SER A 50 -0.29 -6.25 20.30
N LYS A 51 -1.36 -5.82 19.61
CA LYS A 51 -1.24 -4.99 18.39
C LYS A 51 -0.43 -3.73 18.69
N GLU A 52 -0.76 -3.08 19.80
CA GLU A 52 -0.22 -1.79 20.22
C GLU A 52 1.28 -1.90 20.49
N TYR A 53 1.70 -2.99 21.14
CA TYR A 53 3.11 -3.25 21.38
C TYR A 53 3.86 -3.53 20.07
N VAL A 54 3.29 -4.36 19.17
CA VAL A 54 3.91 -4.63 17.87
C VAL A 54 4.04 -3.35 17.04
N GLU A 55 2.99 -2.52 16.98
CA GLU A 55 3.01 -1.25 16.26
C GLU A 55 4.10 -0.31 16.80
N LYS A 56 4.24 -0.22 18.13
CA LYS A 56 5.32 0.55 18.78
C LYS A 56 6.70 0.06 18.33
N VAL A 57 6.95 -1.25 18.41
CA VAL A 57 8.24 -1.85 18.01
C VAL A 57 8.55 -1.68 16.52
N ILE A 58 7.55 -1.65 15.64
CA ILE A 58 7.76 -1.39 14.21
C ILE A 58 8.01 0.09 13.96
N THR A 59 7.44 0.99 14.78
CA THR A 59 7.63 2.43 14.64
C THR A 59 9.09 2.86 14.88
N ASP A 60 9.87 2.07 15.61
CA ASP A 60 11.32 2.29 15.77
C ASP A 60 12.08 2.21 14.42
N ASP A 61 11.61 1.38 13.49
CA ASP A 61 12.26 1.11 12.20
C ASP A 61 11.63 1.90 11.02
N LEU A 62 10.32 2.14 11.08
CA LEU A 62 9.49 2.72 10.01
C LEU A 62 8.58 3.81 10.58
N ASN A 63 8.15 4.77 9.76
CA ASN A 63 7.16 5.74 10.23
C ASN A 63 5.82 5.09 10.66
N GLN A 64 5.04 5.82 11.45
CA GLN A 64 3.78 5.33 12.02
C GLN A 64 2.77 4.84 10.97
N GLY A 65 2.68 5.51 9.81
CA GLY A 65 1.75 5.10 8.74
C GLY A 65 2.13 3.75 8.12
N TYR A 66 3.43 3.51 7.93
CA TYR A 66 3.93 2.19 7.52
C TYR A 66 3.77 1.17 8.64
N ALA A 67 4.03 1.51 9.90
CA ALA A 67 3.87 0.59 11.03
C ALA A 67 2.44 0.05 11.14
N LYS A 68 1.43 0.92 11.01
CA LYS A 68 0.01 0.52 10.94
C LYS A 68 -0.24 -0.46 9.79
N SER A 69 0.27 -0.14 8.60
CA SER A 69 0.09 -0.97 7.40
C SER A 69 0.81 -2.33 7.52
N VAL A 70 1.96 -2.38 8.18
CA VAL A 70 2.70 -3.60 8.52
C VAL A 70 1.89 -4.48 9.45
N VAL A 71 1.35 -3.91 10.54
CA VAL A 71 0.55 -4.66 11.53
C VAL A 71 -0.74 -5.19 10.93
N ASP A 72 -1.44 -4.39 10.13
CA ASP A 72 -2.67 -4.83 9.43
C ASP A 72 -2.36 -5.98 8.45
N THR A 73 -1.27 -5.86 7.68
CA THR A 73 -0.82 -6.94 6.78
C THR A 73 -0.46 -8.21 7.57
N ALA A 74 0.28 -8.06 8.67
CA ALA A 74 0.69 -9.18 9.50
C ALA A 74 -0.49 -9.90 10.15
N LYS A 75 -1.51 -9.16 10.62
CA LYS A 75 -2.77 -9.74 11.13
C LYS A 75 -3.50 -10.58 10.09
N LEU A 76 -3.60 -10.08 8.86
CA LEU A 76 -4.20 -10.84 7.75
C LEU A 76 -3.42 -12.13 7.47
N MET A 77 -2.09 -12.08 7.52
CA MET A 77 -1.24 -13.27 7.37
C MET A 77 -1.44 -14.30 8.47
N VAL A 78 -1.52 -13.87 9.75
CA VAL A 78 -1.76 -14.76 10.89
C VAL A 78 -3.12 -15.44 10.75
N LYS A 79 -4.19 -14.65 10.59
CA LYS A 79 -5.55 -15.17 10.41
C LYS A 79 -5.66 -16.10 9.20
N GLY A 80 -5.01 -15.73 8.10
CA GLY A 80 -4.99 -16.53 6.88
C GLY A 80 -4.29 -17.88 7.09
N ALA A 81 -3.17 -17.92 7.81
CA ALA A 81 -2.51 -19.18 8.11
C ALA A 81 -3.35 -20.06 9.06
N GLU A 82 -3.88 -19.50 10.14
CA GLU A 82 -4.74 -20.22 11.10
C GLU A 82 -5.98 -20.81 10.43
N TYR A 83 -6.66 -20.02 9.60
CA TYR A 83 -7.83 -20.46 8.84
C TYR A 83 -7.52 -21.65 7.91
N ASN A 84 -6.30 -21.71 7.36
CA ASN A 84 -5.86 -22.79 6.48
C ASN A 84 -5.12 -23.92 7.23
N GLY A 85 -5.18 -23.97 8.56
CA GLY A 85 -4.46 -24.97 9.38
C GLY A 85 -2.93 -24.87 9.32
N GLY A 86 -2.41 -23.77 8.80
CA GLY A 86 -0.97 -23.49 8.69
C GLY A 86 -0.40 -22.86 9.95
N ASN A 87 0.92 -22.93 10.11
CA ASN A 87 1.63 -22.31 11.23
C ASN A 87 2.08 -20.88 10.87
N PRO A 88 1.52 -19.82 11.49
CA PRO A 88 1.90 -18.44 11.21
C PRO A 88 3.37 -18.12 11.46
N LEU A 89 4.04 -18.82 12.38
CA LEU A 89 5.46 -18.64 12.70
C LEU A 89 6.38 -19.06 11.55
N ARG A 90 5.88 -19.90 10.63
CA ARG A 90 6.62 -20.40 9.46
C ARG A 90 6.38 -19.57 8.19
N ILE A 91 5.57 -18.51 8.25
CA ILE A 91 5.30 -17.64 7.10
C ILE A 91 6.61 -16.99 6.60
N LYS A 92 6.82 -17.07 5.29
CA LYS A 92 7.94 -16.42 4.58
C LYS A 92 7.37 -15.49 3.52
N VAL A 93 7.75 -14.22 3.57
CA VAL A 93 7.40 -13.25 2.52
C VAL A 93 8.60 -13.07 1.61
N ARG A 94 8.51 -13.57 0.37
CA ARG A 94 9.64 -13.57 -0.57
C ARG A 94 9.75 -12.26 -1.34
N LYS A 95 8.63 -11.79 -1.91
CA LYS A 95 8.58 -10.63 -2.79
C LYS A 95 8.72 -9.32 -2.00
N LEU A 96 9.40 -8.34 -2.59
CA LEU A 96 9.44 -6.97 -2.08
C LEU A 96 8.11 -6.28 -2.39
N PHE A 97 7.63 -5.50 -1.41
CA PHE A 97 6.45 -4.66 -1.56
C PHE A 97 6.42 -3.61 -0.45
N ILE A 98 5.64 -2.57 -0.69
CA ILE A 98 5.28 -1.55 0.30
C ILE A 98 3.75 -1.46 0.28
N ALA A 99 3.12 -1.33 1.44
CA ALA A 99 1.69 -1.05 1.53
C ALA A 99 1.46 0.17 2.42
N SER A 100 0.54 1.03 2.01
CA SER A 100 0.10 2.19 2.77
C SER A 100 -1.41 2.32 2.71
N LYS A 101 -2.03 2.33 3.90
CA LYS A 101 -3.48 2.51 4.04
C LYS A 101 -3.88 3.96 3.72
N GLY A 102 -5.04 4.10 3.06
CA GLY A 102 -5.62 5.40 2.79
C GLY A 102 -6.04 6.14 4.06
N ASN A 103 -5.88 7.46 4.03
CA ASN A 103 -6.39 8.38 5.05
C ASN A 103 -6.67 9.75 4.41
N SER A 104 -7.93 10.17 4.41
CA SER A 104 -8.37 11.41 3.76
C SER A 104 -7.75 12.66 4.38
N THR A 105 -7.41 12.64 5.68
CA THR A 105 -6.72 13.74 6.36
C THR A 105 -5.35 14.04 5.75
N PHE A 106 -4.71 13.06 5.12
CA PHE A 106 -3.39 13.17 4.49
C PHE A 106 -3.48 13.13 2.96
N GLU A 107 -4.41 13.90 2.37
CA GLU A 107 -4.58 13.98 0.92
C GLU A 107 -4.78 12.60 0.29
N GLY A 108 -5.61 11.80 0.97
CA GLY A 108 -5.97 10.45 0.59
C GLY A 108 -5.00 9.34 1.00
N ASN A 109 -3.69 9.59 1.11
CA ASN A 109 -2.71 8.60 1.59
C ASN A 109 -1.45 9.23 2.20
N GLN A 110 -1.10 8.82 3.42
CA GLN A 110 -0.01 9.44 4.17
C GLN A 110 1.39 9.19 3.56
N ASN A 111 1.63 8.00 2.99
CA ASN A 111 2.98 7.59 2.58
C ASN A 111 3.19 7.45 1.08
N ILE A 112 2.12 7.27 0.29
CA ILE A 112 2.22 7.14 -1.16
C ILE A 112 1.22 8.11 -1.76
N ARG A 113 1.66 9.31 -2.12
CA ARG A 113 0.80 10.40 -2.61
C ARG A 113 0.84 10.49 -4.12
N LEU A 114 -0.31 10.58 -4.76
CA LEU A 114 -0.43 10.96 -6.16
C LEU A 114 -0.35 12.49 -6.27
N LEU A 115 0.63 13.01 -7.01
CA LEU A 115 0.74 14.45 -7.28
C LEU A 115 -0.03 14.84 -8.54
N SER A 116 0.04 13.97 -9.54
CA SER A 116 -0.60 14.08 -10.84
C SER A 116 -0.85 12.66 -11.36
N SER A 117 -1.48 12.54 -12.52
CA SER A 117 -1.70 11.22 -13.15
C SER A 117 -0.40 10.56 -13.64
N ASP A 118 0.71 11.31 -13.66
CA ASP A 118 2.03 10.85 -14.09
C ASP A 118 3.11 10.89 -13.00
N LYS A 119 2.84 11.42 -11.81
CA LYS A 119 3.81 11.52 -10.70
C LYS A 119 3.23 11.11 -9.35
N LEU A 120 4.07 10.49 -8.54
CA LEU A 120 3.78 10.17 -7.14
C LEU A 120 4.98 10.41 -6.23
N LEU A 121 4.71 10.62 -4.94
CA LEU A 121 5.71 10.67 -3.88
C LEU A 121 5.60 9.47 -2.96
N VAL A 122 6.73 8.86 -2.63
CA VAL A 122 6.81 7.80 -1.61
C VAL A 122 7.59 8.34 -0.41
N SER A 123 6.96 8.34 0.77
CA SER A 123 7.62 8.81 1.98
C SER A 123 8.79 7.89 2.31
N TYR A 124 9.97 8.48 2.44
CA TYR A 124 11.21 7.78 2.79
C TYR A 124 11.63 8.13 4.21
N HIS A 125 10.73 7.89 5.16
CA HIS A 125 11.02 8.12 6.56
C HIS A 125 11.31 6.79 7.26
N LEU A 126 12.60 6.55 7.51
CA LEU A 126 13.13 5.40 8.25
C LEU A 126 13.62 5.83 9.65
N ASN A 127 13.62 4.90 10.59
CA ASN A 127 14.19 5.05 11.95
C ASN A 127 13.39 5.96 12.92
N GLY A 128 12.05 5.93 12.86
CA GLY A 128 11.18 6.35 13.96
C GLY A 128 11.27 7.80 14.45
N LYS A 129 11.96 8.71 13.76
CA LYS A 129 12.04 10.11 14.20
C LYS A 129 10.69 10.78 14.00
N SER A 130 10.08 11.28 15.07
CA SER A 130 8.97 12.22 15.01
C SER A 130 9.50 13.55 14.45
N GLY A 131 9.44 13.72 13.13
CA GLY A 131 9.91 14.90 12.44
C GLY A 131 9.24 14.98 11.07
N ARG A 132 8.95 16.21 10.63
CA ARG A 132 8.21 16.54 9.39
C ARG A 132 8.51 15.57 8.25
N HIS A 133 7.46 15.16 7.55
CA HIS A 133 7.48 14.44 6.27
C HIS A 133 8.19 15.25 5.18
N GLY A 134 9.51 15.42 5.28
CA GLY A 134 10.31 16.23 4.36
C GLY A 134 11.04 15.40 3.32
N ASP A 135 11.30 14.12 3.61
CA ASP A 135 12.06 13.26 2.73
C ASP A 135 11.16 12.31 1.93
N TRP A 136 11.15 12.53 0.61
CA TRP A 136 10.30 11.85 -0.35
C TRP A 136 11.15 11.30 -1.49
N ILE A 137 10.72 10.16 -2.01
CA ILE A 137 11.19 9.62 -3.29
C ILE A 137 10.17 10.06 -4.32
N GLU A 138 10.60 10.83 -5.31
CA GLU A 138 9.74 11.18 -6.44
C GLU A 138 9.80 10.05 -7.48
N CYS A 139 8.63 9.64 -7.97
CA CYS A 139 8.51 8.59 -8.96
C CYS A 139 7.59 9.04 -10.08
N ASP A 140 7.94 8.69 -11.31
CA ASP A 140 6.96 8.75 -12.41
C ASP A 140 6.06 7.51 -12.34
N VAL A 141 4.79 7.66 -12.72
CA VAL A 141 3.82 6.58 -12.83
C VAL A 141 3.10 6.66 -14.16
N ARG A 142 2.80 5.51 -14.78
CA ARG A 142 2.01 5.45 -16.01
C ARG A 142 0.85 4.50 -15.83
N PHE A 143 -0.37 5.03 -15.95
CA PHE A 143 -1.60 4.25 -16.00
C PHE A 143 -2.02 4.02 -17.45
N GLY A 144 -2.92 3.05 -17.68
CA GLY A 144 -3.63 2.98 -18.96
C GLY A 144 -4.43 4.26 -19.19
N GLU A 145 -4.50 4.74 -20.43
CA GLU A 145 -5.18 5.99 -20.79
C GLU A 145 -6.65 6.00 -20.34
N GLU A 146 -7.30 4.84 -20.42
CA GLU A 146 -8.66 4.62 -19.96
C GLU A 146 -8.86 4.94 -18.48
N TYR A 147 -7.81 4.79 -17.65
CA TYR A 147 -7.86 5.05 -16.21
C TYR A 147 -7.56 6.50 -15.82
N LEU A 148 -7.05 7.33 -16.73
CA LEU A 148 -6.65 8.71 -16.42
C LEU A 148 -7.81 9.57 -15.88
N PRO A 149 -9.05 9.51 -16.41
CA PRO A 149 -10.18 10.26 -15.85
C PRO A 149 -10.47 9.91 -14.38
N LEU A 150 -10.43 8.62 -14.05
CA LEU A 150 -10.63 8.14 -12.68
C LEU A 150 -9.45 8.52 -11.77
N VAL A 151 -8.21 8.40 -12.24
CA VAL A 151 -7.03 8.81 -11.48
C VAL A 151 -7.08 10.30 -11.15
N ASN A 152 -7.45 11.15 -12.11
CA ASN A 152 -7.61 12.59 -11.90
C ASN A 152 -8.74 12.91 -10.90
N GLU A 153 -9.87 12.19 -10.97
CA GLU A 153 -10.95 12.36 -9.96
C GLU A 153 -10.47 11.95 -8.56
N VAL A 154 -9.72 10.85 -8.44
CA VAL A 154 -9.14 10.39 -7.16
C VAL A 154 -8.19 11.44 -6.61
N ILE A 155 -7.31 12.00 -7.43
CA ILE A 155 -6.38 13.06 -7.03
C ILE A 155 -7.15 14.29 -6.54
N GLY A 156 -8.13 14.78 -7.31
CA GLY A 156 -8.92 15.95 -6.92
C GLY A 156 -9.66 15.77 -5.60
N LYS A 157 -10.38 14.66 -5.43
CA LYS A 157 -11.09 14.35 -4.18
C LYS A 157 -10.15 14.12 -3.00
N ALA A 158 -9.00 13.49 -3.24
CA ALA A 158 -8.01 13.27 -2.21
C ALA A 158 -7.41 14.59 -1.72
N SER A 159 -7.04 15.50 -2.62
CA SER A 159 -6.55 16.85 -2.28
C SER A 159 -7.57 17.66 -1.48
N ASN A 160 -8.86 17.49 -1.76
CA ASN A 160 -9.96 18.09 -0.98
C ASN A 160 -10.28 17.35 0.33
N LYS A 161 -9.55 16.27 0.65
CA LYS A 161 -9.77 15.41 1.83
C LYS A 161 -11.15 14.73 1.85
N GLU A 162 -11.77 14.56 0.69
CA GLU A 162 -13.08 13.91 0.52
C GLU A 162 -12.95 12.39 0.35
N LEU A 163 -11.80 11.93 -0.14
CA LEU A 163 -11.56 10.52 -0.45
C LEU A 163 -10.21 10.04 0.09
N SER A 164 -10.14 8.74 0.38
CA SER A 164 -8.89 8.05 0.65
C SER A 164 -8.70 6.87 -0.29
N TYR A 165 -7.45 6.51 -0.55
CA TYR A 165 -7.09 5.39 -1.40
C TYR A 165 -5.98 4.57 -0.75
N ASN A 166 -6.07 3.25 -0.88
CA ASN A 166 -5.00 2.35 -0.49
C ASN A 166 -3.96 2.32 -1.60
N ALA A 167 -2.69 2.28 -1.24
CA ALA A 167 -1.60 2.21 -2.21
C ALA A 167 -0.66 1.06 -1.85
N ARG A 168 -0.28 0.27 -2.85
CA ARG A 168 0.70 -0.80 -2.70
C ARG A 168 1.69 -0.76 -3.84
N ILE A 169 2.99 -0.70 -3.52
CA ILE A 169 4.06 -0.81 -4.50
C ILE A 169 4.54 -2.26 -4.52
N VAL A 170 4.63 -2.87 -5.69
CA VAL A 170 5.08 -4.26 -5.86
C VAL A 170 6.20 -4.36 -6.89
N PHE A 171 7.14 -5.27 -6.62
CA PHE A 171 8.27 -5.55 -7.51
C PHE A 171 8.04 -6.89 -8.19
N ARG A 172 7.97 -6.89 -9.53
CA ARG A 172 7.71 -8.09 -10.34
C ARG A 172 8.53 -8.05 -11.61
N ASN A 173 9.34 -9.09 -11.83
CA ASN A 173 10.11 -9.29 -13.06
C ASN A 173 10.96 -8.06 -13.46
N GLY A 174 11.67 -7.48 -12.49
CA GLY A 174 12.49 -6.28 -12.71
C GLY A 174 11.71 -4.97 -12.87
N LYS A 175 10.37 -5.00 -12.82
CA LYS A 175 9.49 -3.83 -12.95
C LYS A 175 8.82 -3.50 -11.61
N ILE A 176 8.46 -2.24 -11.44
CA ILE A 176 7.79 -1.72 -10.25
C ILE A 176 6.38 -1.29 -10.66
N TYR A 177 5.39 -1.66 -9.86
CA TYR A 177 3.99 -1.33 -10.11
C TYR A 177 3.34 -0.70 -8.88
N LEU A 178 2.52 0.31 -9.11
CA LEU A 178 1.56 0.83 -8.15
C LEU A 178 0.25 0.07 -8.30
N HIS A 179 -0.27 -0.46 -7.21
CA HIS A 179 -1.64 -0.95 -7.09
C HIS A 179 -2.41 0.05 -6.24
N LEU A 180 -3.37 0.72 -6.85
CA LEU A 180 -4.20 1.74 -6.24
C LEU A 180 -5.59 1.16 -5.93
N GLY A 181 -5.88 0.97 -4.65
CA GLY A 181 -7.17 0.50 -4.15
C GLY A 181 -8.11 1.66 -3.89
N ILE A 182 -9.11 1.83 -4.76
CA ILE A 182 -10.09 2.92 -4.72
C ILE A 182 -11.45 2.31 -4.34
N SER A 183 -12.29 3.06 -3.62
CA SER A 183 -13.67 2.64 -3.38
C SER A 183 -14.40 2.36 -4.70
N ILE A 184 -15.37 1.44 -4.67
CA ILE A 184 -16.05 1.00 -5.89
C ILE A 184 -16.90 2.11 -6.55
N GLU A 185 -17.40 3.06 -5.76
CA GLU A 185 -18.28 4.14 -6.22
C GLU A 185 -17.65 5.02 -7.32
N PRO A 186 -16.46 5.65 -7.13
CA PRO A 186 -15.76 6.34 -8.20
C PRO A 186 -15.51 5.46 -9.42
N TYR A 187 -15.19 4.17 -9.22
CA TYR A 187 -14.87 3.28 -10.32
C TYR A 187 -16.06 3.05 -11.26
N ILE A 188 -17.25 2.76 -10.71
CA ILE A 188 -18.46 2.48 -11.51
C ILE A 188 -18.94 3.72 -12.28
N LYS A 189 -18.63 4.93 -11.78
CA LYS A 189 -18.93 6.18 -12.50
C LYS A 189 -18.19 6.30 -13.83
N HIS A 190 -16.95 5.79 -13.88
CA HIS A 190 -16.08 5.89 -15.07
C HIS A 190 -16.14 4.65 -15.97
N PHE A 191 -16.48 3.48 -15.42
CA PHE A 191 -16.45 2.22 -16.16
C PHE A 191 -17.75 1.44 -16.02
N LYS A 192 -18.34 1.07 -17.16
CA LYS A 192 -19.39 0.05 -17.18
C LYS A 192 -18.75 -1.33 -17.26
N LYS A 193 -19.54 -2.37 -16.94
CA LYS A 193 -19.10 -3.76 -17.01
C LYS A 193 -18.64 -4.10 -18.43
N GLY A 194 -17.34 -4.37 -18.60
CA GLY A 194 -16.72 -4.73 -19.88
C GLY A 194 -15.82 -3.68 -20.51
N ASP A 195 -15.84 -2.43 -20.02
CA ASP A 195 -15.08 -1.33 -20.64
C ASP A 195 -13.61 -1.29 -20.20
N ALA A 196 -13.34 -1.66 -18.94
CA ALA A 196 -11.99 -1.68 -18.40
C ALA A 196 -11.24 -2.93 -18.84
N ARG A 197 -10.36 -2.79 -19.85
CA ARG A 197 -9.39 -3.83 -20.20
C ARG A 197 -8.20 -3.65 -19.26
N GLY A 198 -8.05 -4.54 -18.29
CA GLY A 198 -6.86 -4.53 -17.43
C GLY A 198 -5.57 -4.56 -18.27
N ILE A 199 -4.48 -4.02 -17.72
CA ILE A 199 -3.17 -3.94 -18.38
C ILE A 199 -2.75 -5.31 -18.92
N ARG A 200 -2.51 -5.40 -20.24
CA ARG A 200 -1.87 -6.53 -20.92
C ARG A 200 -0.36 -6.58 -20.64
#